data_AF-A0A967WR79-F1
#
_entry.id   AF-A0A967WR79-F1
#
_cell.length_a   1.000
_cell.length_b   1.000
_cell.length_c   1.000
_cell.angle_alpha   90.00
_cell.angle_beta   90.00
_cell.angle_gamma   90.00
#
_symmetry.space_group_name_H-M   'P 1'
#
loop_
_entity.id
_entity.type
_entity.pdbx_description
1 polymer ?
#
loop_
_entity_poly.entity_id
_entity_poly.type
_entity_poly.pdbx_seq_one_letter_code
_entity_poly.pdbx_strand_id
1 'polypeptide(L)'
;MFPYTDEEGYTAAFQRACAALHLADCLIGVEALRMRLLEIQLLERYGPGCRFMPAEEVLAEQRMRKDERELEPMRRAIAVTEAALRLTVRQVRVGMTEREIASLLMVEILQAGGEGMAFSPI
;
A
#
# COMPACT_ATOMS: atom_id res chain seq x y z
N MET A 1 -11.27 -2.83 16.41
CA MET A 1 -11.52 -2.78 14.94
C MET A 1 -13.01 -2.54 14.74
N PHE A 2 -13.42 -1.71 13.76
CA PHE A 2 -14.83 -1.42 13.45
C PHE A 2 -15.18 -1.99 12.06
N PRO A 3 -15.36 -3.31 11.91
CA PRO A 3 -15.68 -3.90 10.62
C PRO A 3 -17.13 -3.61 10.21
N TYR A 4 -17.40 -3.79 8.93
CA TYR A 4 -18.74 -3.79 8.31
C TYR A 4 -18.76 -4.79 7.16
N THR A 5 -19.95 -5.30 6.82
CA THR A 5 -20.17 -6.09 5.60
C THR A 5 -20.77 -5.22 4.48
N ASP A 6 -20.76 -5.73 3.25
CA ASP A 6 -21.42 -5.03 2.12
C ASP A 6 -22.94 -4.89 2.33
N GLU A 7 -23.58 -5.83 3.03
CA GLU A 7 -25.01 -5.77 3.37
C GLU A 7 -25.31 -4.69 4.41
N GLU A 8 -24.46 -4.56 5.43
CA GLU A 8 -24.61 -3.57 6.51
C GLU A 8 -24.24 -2.14 6.06
N GLY A 9 -23.26 -2.05 5.15
CA GLY A 9 -22.65 -0.78 4.76
C GLY A 9 -21.74 -0.17 5.84
N TYR A 10 -20.90 0.79 5.43
CA TYR A 10 -19.86 1.36 6.29
C TYR A 10 -20.35 2.37 7.33
N THR A 11 -21.55 2.92 7.17
CA THR A 11 -22.06 4.05 7.97
C THR A 11 -22.00 3.80 9.48
N ALA A 12 -22.53 2.66 9.93
CA ALA A 12 -22.55 2.32 11.35
C ALA A 12 -21.13 2.08 11.90
N ALA A 13 -20.22 1.55 11.09
CA ALA A 13 -18.82 1.36 11.50
C ALA A 13 -18.11 2.71 11.73
N PHE A 14 -18.29 3.69 10.85
CA PHE A 14 -17.74 5.04 11.03
C PHE A 14 -18.33 5.74 12.26
N GLN A 15 -19.65 5.62 12.47
CA GLN A 15 -20.29 6.18 13.66
C GLN A 15 -19.73 5.58 14.96
N ARG A 16 -19.61 4.24 15.02
CA ARG A 16 -19.01 3.55 16.17
C ARG A 16 -17.54 3.94 16.37
N ALA A 17 -16.77 4.07 15.28
CA ALA A 17 -15.37 4.46 15.34
C ALA A 17 -15.19 5.88 15.89
N CYS A 18 -15.95 6.86 15.38
CA CYS A 18 -15.88 8.24 15.84
C CYS A 18 -16.26 8.37 17.32
N ALA A 19 -17.31 7.65 17.75
CA ALA A 19 -17.75 7.65 19.14
C ALA A 19 -16.70 7.01 20.07
N ALA A 20 -16.17 5.84 19.71
CA ALA A 20 -15.21 5.11 20.55
C ALA A 20 -13.82 5.77 20.62
N LEU A 21 -13.44 6.52 19.57
CA LEU A 21 -12.19 7.27 19.53
C LEU A 21 -12.34 8.74 19.94
N HIS A 22 -13.56 9.16 20.31
CA HIS A 22 -13.88 10.53 20.73
C HIS A 22 -13.39 11.60 19.75
N LEU A 23 -13.64 11.40 18.45
CA LEU A 23 -13.08 12.25 17.38
C LEU A 23 -13.68 13.66 17.25
N ALA A 24 -14.73 13.98 18.03
CA ALA A 24 -15.29 15.32 18.04
C ALA A 24 -14.22 16.36 18.44
N ASP A 25 -14.19 17.49 17.74
CA ASP A 25 -13.25 18.61 17.91
C ASP A 25 -11.75 18.24 17.81
N CYS A 26 -11.42 17.02 17.42
CA CYS A 26 -10.04 16.54 17.30
C CYS A 26 -9.35 17.09 16.05
N LEU A 27 -8.03 17.30 16.15
CA LEU A 27 -7.17 17.50 14.99
C LEU A 27 -6.61 16.15 14.56
N ILE A 28 -6.98 15.71 13.35
CA ILE A 28 -6.71 14.37 12.84
C ILE A 28 -5.65 14.47 11.73
N GLY A 29 -4.52 13.81 11.93
CA GLY A 29 -3.49 13.65 10.89
C GLY A 29 -3.93 12.63 9.85
N VAL A 30 -3.86 12.98 8.57
CA VAL A 30 -4.26 12.12 7.45
C VAL A 30 -3.19 12.10 6.35
N GLU A 31 -3.08 10.98 5.63
CA GLU A 31 -2.36 10.96 4.35
C GLU A 31 -3.29 11.54 3.28
N ALA A 32 -3.18 12.84 3.01
CA ALA A 32 -4.06 13.61 2.13
C ALA A 32 -4.10 13.08 0.70
N LEU A 33 -3.01 12.48 0.22
CA LEU A 33 -2.96 11.83 -1.10
C LEU A 33 -3.57 10.43 -1.15
N ARG A 34 -3.95 9.85 -0.01
CA ARG A 34 -4.52 8.49 0.09
C ARG A 34 -5.95 8.47 0.60
N MET A 35 -6.30 9.38 1.50
CA MET A 35 -7.65 9.48 2.05
C MET A 35 -8.61 10.02 0.98
N ARG A 36 -9.75 9.37 0.79
CA ARG A 36 -10.74 9.81 -0.19
C ARG A 36 -11.70 10.80 0.47
N LEU A 37 -12.33 11.62 -0.38
CA LEU A 37 -13.36 12.57 0.06
C LEU A 37 -14.49 11.90 0.86
N LEU A 38 -14.84 10.66 0.51
CA LEU A 38 -15.86 9.88 1.23
C LEU A 38 -15.52 9.72 2.72
N GLU A 39 -14.29 9.34 3.04
CA GLU A 39 -13.89 9.14 4.44
C GLU A 39 -13.95 10.45 5.22
N ILE A 40 -13.50 11.56 4.61
CA ILE A 40 -13.55 12.90 5.22
C ILE A 40 -14.99 13.26 5.57
N GLN A 41 -15.91 13.14 4.62
CA GLN A 41 -17.32 13.47 4.83
C GLN A 41 -17.98 12.64 5.94
N LEU A 42 -17.61 11.36 6.06
CA LEU A 42 -18.14 10.50 7.12
C LEU A 42 -17.58 10.85 8.49
N LEU A 43 -16.29 11.17 8.58
CA LEU A 43 -15.67 11.60 9.82
C LEU A 43 -16.20 12.97 10.26
N GLU A 44 -16.40 13.93 9.36
CA GLU A 44 -17.03 15.22 9.70
C GLU A 44 -18.48 15.05 10.17
N ARG A 45 -19.21 14.10 9.57
CA ARG A 45 -20.59 13.79 9.96
C ARG A 45 -20.68 13.19 11.36
N TYR A 46 -19.77 12.29 11.73
CA TYR A 46 -19.85 11.52 12.99
C TYR A 46 -18.88 11.98 14.08
N GLY A 47 -17.90 12.81 13.74
CA GLY A 47 -16.97 13.51 14.62
C GLY A 47 -17.11 15.02 14.43
N PRO A 48 -18.20 15.63 14.93
CA PRO A 48 -18.45 17.05 14.70
C PRO A 48 -17.28 17.91 15.18
N GLY A 49 -16.93 18.94 14.41
CA GLY A 49 -15.83 19.84 14.73
C GLY A 49 -14.43 19.28 14.51
N CYS A 50 -14.29 18.02 14.06
CA CYS A 50 -12.99 17.50 13.70
C CYS A 50 -12.35 18.31 12.58
N ARG A 51 -11.03 18.46 12.62
CA ARG A 51 -10.22 19.11 11.60
C ARG A 51 -9.18 18.12 11.10
N PHE A 52 -8.78 18.27 9.84
CA PHE A 52 -7.78 17.41 9.22
C PHE A 52 -6.50 18.20 8.95
N MET A 53 -5.37 17.54 9.11
CA MET A 53 -4.08 18.06 8.68
C MET A 53 -3.27 16.99 7.96
N PRO A 54 -2.44 17.37 6.97
CA PRO A 54 -1.47 16.46 6.36
C PRO A 54 -0.53 15.88 7.42
N ALA A 55 -0.31 14.56 7.40
CA ALA A 55 0.58 13.84 8.32
C ALA A 55 1.75 13.15 7.60
N GLU A 56 1.93 13.43 6.31
CA GLU A 56 2.92 12.79 5.44
C GLU A 56 4.34 12.94 5.96
N GLU A 57 4.72 14.12 6.45
CA GLU A 57 6.09 14.39 6.92
C GLU A 57 6.46 13.48 8.10
N VAL A 58 5.62 13.44 9.13
CA VAL A 58 5.83 12.59 10.31
C VAL A 58 5.85 11.11 9.93
N LEU A 59 4.92 10.68 9.06
CA LEU A 59 4.89 9.29 8.58
C LEU A 59 6.11 8.96 7.71
N ALA A 60 6.59 9.89 6.90
CA ALA A 60 7.76 9.71 6.04
C ALA A 60 9.05 9.56 6.85
N GLU A 61 9.22 10.34 7.92
CA GLU A 61 10.36 10.19 8.83
C GLU A 61 10.44 8.78 9.43
N GLN A 62 9.30 8.23 9.85
CA GLN A 62 9.23 6.86 10.36
C GLN A 62 9.52 5.84 9.24
N ARG A 63 8.85 5.98 8.07
CA ARG A 63 9.06 5.09 6.92
C ARG A 63 10.48 5.15 6.34
N MET A 64 11.25 6.20 6.62
CA MET A 64 12.63 6.32 6.16
C MET A 64 13.55 5.31 6.85
N ARG A 65 13.36 5.07 8.14
CA ARG A 65 14.18 4.19 8.98
C ARG A 65 13.48 2.83 9.15
N LYS A 66 14.00 1.81 8.47
CA LYS A 66 13.42 0.47 8.50
C LYS A 66 13.96 -0.28 9.71
N ASP A 67 13.10 -1.04 10.38
CA ASP A 67 13.54 -2.00 11.39
C ASP A 67 14.00 -3.33 10.75
N GLU A 68 14.57 -4.24 11.54
CA GLU A 68 15.04 -5.53 10.99
C GLU A 68 13.90 -6.42 10.48
N ARG A 69 12.67 -6.27 11.01
CA ARG A 69 11.50 -7.04 10.58
C ARG A 69 11.01 -6.56 9.21
N GLU A 70 11.26 -5.31 8.86
CA GLU A 70 11.03 -4.74 7.53
C GLU A 70 12.20 -5.04 6.57
N LEU A 71 13.44 -4.98 7.04
CA LEU A 71 14.62 -5.22 6.19
C LEU A 71 14.73 -6.68 5.73
N GLU A 72 14.37 -7.66 6.56
CA GLU A 72 14.37 -9.09 6.17
C GLU A 72 13.52 -9.39 4.92
N PRO A 73 12.22 -9.06 4.88
CA PRO A 73 11.40 -9.28 3.68
C PRO A 73 11.90 -8.47 2.48
N MET A 74 12.41 -7.25 2.67
CA MET A 74 13.01 -6.48 1.56
C MET A 74 14.22 -7.20 0.95
N ARG A 75 15.14 -7.71 1.78
CA ARG A 75 16.31 -8.49 1.32
C ARG A 75 15.88 -9.76 0.59
N ARG A 76 14.85 -10.45 1.08
CA ARG A 76 14.28 -11.64 0.41
C ARG A 76 13.66 -11.29 -0.94
N ALA A 77 12.88 -10.21 -1.02
CA ALA A 77 12.29 -9.74 -2.27
C ALA A 77 13.39 -9.42 -3.31
N ILE A 78 14.46 -8.74 -2.89
CA ILE A 78 15.62 -8.47 -3.77
C ILE A 78 16.24 -9.79 -4.27
N ALA A 79 16.50 -10.75 -3.39
CA ALA A 79 17.10 -12.03 -3.78
C ALA A 79 16.23 -12.80 -4.81
N VAL A 80 14.90 -12.77 -4.64
CA VAL A 80 13.94 -13.32 -5.60
C VAL A 80 14.03 -12.59 -6.93
N THR A 81 13.98 -11.26 -6.94
CA THR A 81 14.06 -10.44 -8.16
C THR A 81 15.38 -10.66 -8.91
N GLU A 82 16.50 -10.73 -8.20
CA GLU A 82 17.81 -11.00 -8.80
C GLU A 82 17.89 -12.41 -9.42
N ALA A 83 17.34 -13.41 -8.74
CA ALA A 83 17.30 -14.78 -9.26
C ALA A 83 16.47 -14.85 -10.55
N ALA A 84 15.28 -14.26 -10.54
CA ALA A 84 14.42 -14.19 -11.71
C ALA A 84 15.07 -13.42 -12.86
N LEU A 85 15.65 -12.25 -12.59
CA LEU A 85 16.34 -11.45 -13.62
C LEU A 85 17.49 -12.23 -14.28
N ARG A 86 18.28 -12.98 -13.51
CA ARG A 86 19.35 -13.84 -14.06
C ARG A 86 18.80 -14.91 -15.01
N LEU A 87 17.63 -15.50 -14.71
CA LEU A 87 16.98 -16.48 -15.57
C LEU A 87 16.38 -15.82 -16.81
N THR A 88 15.75 -14.65 -16.67
CA THR A 88 15.23 -13.86 -17.79
C THR A 88 16.33 -13.53 -18.78
N VAL A 89 17.46 -12.97 -18.32
CA VAL A 89 18.58 -12.55 -19.20
C VAL A 89 19.13 -13.73 -20.02
N ARG A 90 19.20 -14.94 -19.44
CA ARG A 90 19.65 -16.15 -20.16
C ARG A 90 18.71 -16.60 -21.27
N GLN A 91 17.45 -16.19 -21.20
CA GLN A 91 16.40 -16.57 -22.13
C GLN A 91 16.13 -15.51 -23.21
N VAL A 92 16.60 -14.27 -23.02
CA VAL A 92 16.50 -13.20 -24.01
C VAL A 92 17.22 -13.58 -25.30
N ARG A 93 16.58 -13.33 -26.44
CA ARG A 93 17.10 -13.62 -27.78
C ARG A 93 16.82 -12.44 -28.72
N VAL A 94 17.66 -12.30 -29.74
CA VAL A 94 17.42 -11.34 -30.84
C VAL A 94 16.06 -11.63 -31.47
N GLY A 95 15.26 -10.58 -31.68
CA GLY A 95 13.91 -10.67 -32.21
C GLY A 95 12.80 -10.58 -31.15
N MET A 96 13.14 -10.67 -29.86
CA MET A 96 12.17 -10.41 -28.79
C MET A 96 11.94 -8.90 -28.61
N THR A 97 10.69 -8.53 -28.36
CA THR A 97 10.28 -7.18 -27.97
C THR A 97 10.50 -6.95 -26.48
N GLU A 98 10.64 -5.69 -26.07
CA GLU A 98 10.73 -5.31 -24.65
C GLU A 98 9.54 -5.83 -23.84
N ARG A 99 8.33 -5.83 -24.43
CA ARG A 99 7.12 -6.36 -23.78
C ARG A 99 7.17 -7.87 -23.55
N GLU A 100 7.77 -8.62 -24.46
CA GLU A 100 7.98 -10.07 -24.27
C GLU A 100 9.02 -10.32 -23.18
N ILE A 101 10.09 -9.53 -23.12
CA ILE A 101 11.10 -9.62 -22.06
C ILE A 101 10.50 -9.27 -20.70
N ALA A 102 9.69 -8.20 -20.62
CA ALA A 102 8.99 -7.79 -19.40
C ALA A 102 8.01 -8.87 -18.92
N SER A 103 7.28 -9.50 -19.83
CA SER A 103 6.36 -10.60 -19.51
C SER A 103 7.12 -11.82 -19.00
N LEU A 104 8.24 -12.16 -19.63
CA LEU A 104 9.12 -13.23 -19.18
C LEU A 104 9.67 -12.95 -17.78
N LEU A 105 10.13 -11.73 -17.50
CA LEU A 105 10.60 -11.34 -16.17
C LEU A 105 9.51 -11.54 -15.10
N MET A 106 8.27 -11.16 -15.40
CA MET A 106 7.15 -11.37 -14.49
C MET A 106 6.89 -12.86 -14.22
N VAL A 107 6.97 -13.71 -15.24
CA VAL A 107 6.83 -15.16 -15.07
C VAL A 107 7.93 -15.72 -14.18
N GLU A 108 9.19 -15.34 -14.41
CA GLU A 108 10.33 -15.80 -13.62
C GLU A 108 10.24 -15.35 -12.15
N ILE A 109 9.75 -14.14 -11.88
CA ILE A 109 9.55 -13.63 -10.52
C ILE A 109 8.50 -14.45 -9.77
N LEU A 110 7.38 -14.75 -10.42
CA LEU A 110 6.33 -15.59 -9.82
C LEU A 110 6.83 -17.01 -9.57
N GLN A 111 7.58 -17.60 -10.51
CA GLN A 111 8.17 -18.94 -10.33
C GLN A 111 9.21 -18.98 -9.22
N ALA A 112 9.95 -17.90 -9.00
CA ALA A 112 10.91 -17.74 -7.91
C ALA A 112 10.24 -17.47 -6.54
N GLY A 113 8.90 -17.44 -6.46
CA GLY A 113 8.13 -17.25 -5.22
C GLY A 113 7.84 -15.79 -4.88
N GLY A 114 8.00 -14.86 -5.83
CA GLY A 114 7.56 -13.48 -5.69
C GLY A 114 6.04 -13.35 -5.76
N GLU A 115 5.47 -12.43 -4.98
CA GLU A 115 4.02 -12.16 -4.98
C GLU A 115 3.57 -11.29 -6.16
N GLY A 116 4.52 -10.68 -6.87
CA GLY A 116 4.26 -9.83 -8.03
C GLY A 116 5.34 -8.77 -8.20
N MET A 117 5.10 -7.86 -9.15
CA MET A 117 5.99 -6.74 -9.42
C MET A 117 5.66 -5.55 -8.52
N ALA A 118 6.69 -4.90 -7.96
CA ALA A 118 6.50 -3.65 -7.22
C ALA A 118 6.02 -2.49 -8.13
N PHE A 119 6.39 -2.54 -9.40
CA PHE A 119 6.01 -1.60 -10.45
C PHE A 119 6.20 -2.28 -11.82
N SER A 120 5.56 -1.73 -12.87
CA SER A 120 5.72 -2.25 -14.23
C SER A 120 7.19 -2.19 -14.67
N PRO A 121 7.74 -3.26 -15.31
CA PRO A 121 9.07 -3.21 -15.92
C PRO A 121 9.23 -2.02 -16.85
N ILE A 122 10.42 -1.42 -16.83
CA ILE A 122 10.83 -0.31 -17.70
C ILE A 122 11.27 -0.87 -19.05
#